data_AF-A0A1Y1KFW0-F1
#
_entry.id   AF-A0A1Y1KFW0-F1
#
_cell.length_a   1.000
_cell.length_b   1.000
_cell.length_c   1.000
_cell.angle_alpha   90.00
_cell.angle_beta   90.00
_cell.angle_gamma   90.00
#
_symmetry.space_group_name_H-M   'P 1'
#
loop_
_entity.id
_entity.type
_entity.pdbx_description
1 polymer ?
#
loop_
_entity_poly.entity_id
_entity_poly.type
_entity_poly.pdbx_seq_one_letter_code
_entity_poly.pdbx_strand_id
1 'polypeptide(L)'
;MSDLDVIILGGYYGEGKGRNRVTGFLVGVSSGQNQSEDRTPTEYCSFAKIATGLSNDERKILDAKLGPHWRKKSEGNPEDFGIVWGKEKPDVWIPPNDSCVLLVRASELVRATDFSTRYTLRFPRILKIREDKPIYDCLTSTELEELAGTKVVQKLGKRHIELSDLEVVEKERKVRRKYVPNEIKPVESKSEILTGYEFCVLSGYEDWRKDDVEVAIREHGGSVVLVERNATLCILAGDDHPRVNICKQQNAKCDVVKLEWLRKIVNTGKFAAYTPFDLLHTCRKTRDRFLGEYDKYGDSYTVKITVDDVPKIMESVKESKDYAYLAQFEIDNLKQEMGVENSLNVFEKSVAHFHSDQSDYKLYDGDNNFCIEKTMFKLLGGSISEILNESVTIVVIEEGSSKVQEIKQYLNYIDNKDAKIVNKDYICSKFSEVFNA
;
A
#
# COMPACT_ATOMS: atom_id res chain seq x y z
N MET A 1 5.50 35.37 21.86
CA MET A 1 6.03 34.65 20.69
C MET A 1 5.20 35.10 19.51
N SER A 2 5.81 35.58 18.43
CA SER A 2 5.04 36.11 17.30
C SER A 2 4.70 34.98 16.33
N ASP A 3 3.43 34.61 16.30
CA ASP A 3 2.90 33.73 15.26
C ASP A 3 2.45 34.60 14.07
N LEU A 4 2.75 34.16 12.87
CA LEU A 4 2.59 34.93 11.64
C LEU A 4 1.55 34.23 10.75
N ASP A 5 0.48 34.94 10.40
CA ASP A 5 -0.52 34.46 9.45
C ASP A 5 -0.05 34.80 8.02
N VAL A 6 0.29 33.81 7.21
CA VAL A 6 0.86 34.02 5.85
C VAL A 6 0.10 33.21 4.80
N ILE A 7 -0.04 33.74 3.59
CA ILE A 7 -0.77 33.08 2.50
C ILE A 7 0.14 32.16 1.68
N ILE A 8 -0.38 31.05 1.15
CA ILE A 8 0.36 30.21 0.20
C ILE A 8 0.30 30.84 -1.21
N LEU A 9 1.44 31.01 -1.86
CA LEU A 9 1.52 31.51 -3.24
C LEU A 9 2.02 30.45 -4.23
N GLY A 10 2.73 29.43 -3.74
CA GLY A 10 3.27 28.38 -4.60
C GLY A 10 3.77 27.16 -3.85
N GLY A 11 4.15 26.14 -4.63
CA GLY A 11 4.60 24.84 -4.17
C GLY A 11 5.90 24.38 -4.82
N TYR A 12 6.68 23.59 -4.09
CA TYR A 12 7.89 22.91 -4.56
C TYR A 12 7.70 21.40 -4.49
N TYR A 13 8.05 20.69 -5.55
CA TYR A 13 8.00 19.24 -5.57
C TYR A 13 9.10 18.64 -4.69
N GLY A 14 8.79 17.51 -4.06
CA GLY A 14 9.76 16.77 -3.26
C GLY A 14 10.78 16.03 -4.11
N GLU A 15 11.90 15.68 -3.52
CA GLU A 15 12.88 14.78 -4.14
C GLU A 15 12.58 13.31 -3.77
N GLY A 16 13.02 12.36 -4.60
CA GLY A 16 12.87 10.91 -4.35
C GLY A 16 11.41 10.42 -4.38
N LYS A 17 10.95 9.75 -3.30
CA LYS A 17 9.57 9.20 -3.20
C LYS A 17 8.47 10.28 -3.26
N GLY A 18 8.84 11.57 -3.14
CA GLY A 18 7.93 12.72 -3.19
C GLY A 18 7.88 13.45 -4.53
N ARG A 19 8.46 12.91 -5.62
CA ARG A 19 8.69 13.61 -6.89
C ARG A 19 7.46 14.22 -7.56
N ASN A 20 6.28 13.66 -7.28
CA ASN A 20 5.01 14.14 -7.85
C ASN A 20 4.12 14.86 -6.83
N ARG A 21 4.67 15.25 -5.67
CA ARG A 21 3.91 15.92 -4.59
C ARG A 21 4.60 17.17 -4.10
N VAL A 22 3.81 18.20 -3.84
CA VAL A 22 4.29 19.45 -3.23
C VAL A 22 4.71 19.16 -1.79
N THR A 23 6.00 19.31 -1.48
CA THR A 23 6.57 19.10 -0.13
C THR A 23 6.92 20.39 0.58
N GLY A 24 7.13 21.47 -0.17
CA GLY A 24 7.41 22.79 0.39
C GLY A 24 6.49 23.84 -0.21
N PHE A 25 6.23 24.90 0.54
CA PHE A 25 5.36 26.00 0.14
C PHE A 25 6.15 27.30 0.11
N LEU A 26 5.92 28.08 -0.94
CA LEU A 26 6.29 29.49 -1.00
C LEU A 26 5.12 30.29 -0.42
N VAL A 27 5.36 31.01 0.66
CA VAL A 27 4.36 31.84 1.32
C VAL A 27 4.62 33.32 1.06
N GLY A 28 3.57 34.13 1.17
CA GLY A 28 3.60 35.57 0.99
C GLY A 28 2.83 36.35 2.05
N VAL A 29 2.94 37.66 1.92
CA VAL A 29 2.27 38.68 2.73
C VAL A 29 1.48 39.61 1.82
N SER A 30 0.41 40.20 2.32
CA SER A 30 -0.35 41.22 1.58
C SER A 30 0.45 42.51 1.45
N SER A 31 0.42 43.17 0.30
CA SER A 31 1.06 44.48 0.11
C SER A 31 0.41 45.57 0.98
N GLY A 32 -0.86 45.38 1.39
CA GLY A 32 -1.59 46.31 2.25
C GLY A 32 -1.97 47.66 1.60
N GLN A 33 -1.39 48.00 0.44
CA GLN A 33 -1.48 49.33 -0.15
C GLN A 33 -2.68 49.60 -1.05
N ASN A 34 -3.51 48.60 -1.37
CA ASN A 34 -4.61 48.77 -2.33
C ASN A 34 -5.73 47.79 -2.00
N GLN A 35 -6.56 48.14 -1.02
CA GLN A 35 -7.81 47.44 -0.77
C GLN A 35 -8.82 47.90 -1.83
N SER A 36 -9.36 46.96 -2.62
CA SER A 36 -10.58 47.22 -3.39
C SER A 36 -11.75 47.52 -2.44
N GLU A 37 -12.89 48.01 -2.96
CA GLU A 37 -14.11 48.22 -2.17
C GLU A 37 -14.52 46.96 -1.36
N ASP A 38 -14.11 45.77 -1.81
CA ASP A 38 -14.35 44.46 -1.19
C ASP A 38 -13.28 44.01 -0.16
N ARG A 39 -12.34 44.89 0.23
CA ARG A 39 -11.24 44.61 1.19
C ARG A 39 -10.28 43.48 0.78
N THR A 40 -10.26 43.07 -0.49
CA THR A 40 -9.27 42.10 -0.98
C THR A 40 -7.96 42.80 -1.34
N PRO A 41 -6.80 42.32 -0.85
CA PRO A 41 -5.51 42.80 -1.31
C PRO A 41 -5.36 42.58 -2.80
N THR A 42 -4.99 43.63 -3.52
CA THR A 42 -4.66 43.56 -4.96
C THR A 42 -3.29 42.94 -5.20
N GLU A 43 -2.40 42.93 -4.20
CA GLU A 43 -1.05 42.40 -4.36
C GLU A 43 -0.58 41.58 -3.15
N TYR A 44 0.10 40.47 -3.43
CA TYR A 44 0.74 39.58 -2.47
C TYR A 44 2.22 39.41 -2.81
N CYS A 45 3.09 39.78 -1.86
CA CYS A 45 4.54 39.71 -2.01
C CYS A 45 5.07 38.40 -1.44
N SER A 46 5.87 37.68 -2.23
CA SER A 46 6.59 36.49 -1.76
C SER A 46 7.51 36.81 -0.57
N PHE A 47 7.49 35.94 0.45
CA PHE A 47 8.09 36.19 1.76
C PHE A 47 9.07 35.11 2.23
N ALA A 48 8.65 33.84 2.23
CA ALA A 48 9.47 32.76 2.78
C ALA A 48 9.14 31.40 2.17
N LYS A 49 10.11 30.48 2.24
CA LYS A 49 9.94 29.07 1.88
C LYS A 49 9.80 28.22 3.14
N ILE A 50 8.77 27.38 3.20
CA ILE A 50 8.46 26.58 4.38
C ILE A 50 8.11 25.16 3.98
N ALA A 51 8.81 24.18 4.54
CA ALA A 51 8.61 22.76 4.24
C ALA A 51 8.35 21.88 5.47
N THR A 52 8.27 22.47 6.67
CA THR A 52 8.19 21.72 7.94
C THR A 52 7.03 22.19 8.81
N GLY A 53 6.49 21.29 9.63
CA GLY A 53 5.49 21.60 10.66
C GLY A 53 4.12 20.96 10.46
N LEU A 54 3.80 20.49 9.24
CA LEU A 54 2.54 19.77 8.96
C LEU A 54 2.63 18.30 9.34
N SER A 55 1.57 17.77 9.96
CA SER A 55 1.37 16.33 10.12
C SER A 55 0.96 15.66 8.80
N ASN A 56 1.03 14.32 8.74
CA ASN A 56 0.61 13.56 7.55
C ASN A 56 -0.87 13.79 7.21
N ASP A 57 -1.74 13.96 8.21
CA ASP A 57 -3.17 14.15 8.00
C ASP A 57 -3.48 15.58 7.53
N GLU A 58 -2.89 16.60 8.15
CA GLU A 58 -3.02 18.00 7.69
C GLU A 58 -2.49 18.17 6.27
N ARG A 59 -1.43 17.44 5.92
CA ARG A 59 -0.90 17.47 4.57
C ARG A 59 -1.84 16.83 3.55
N LYS A 60 -2.55 15.76 3.90
CA LYS A 60 -3.60 15.19 3.02
C LYS A 60 -4.74 16.19 2.81
N ILE A 61 -5.15 16.90 3.85
CA ILE A 61 -6.19 17.94 3.77
C ILE A 61 -5.74 19.05 2.82
N LEU A 62 -4.50 19.54 3.00
CA LEU A 62 -3.95 20.60 2.16
C LEU A 62 -3.75 20.16 0.70
N ASP A 63 -3.28 18.92 0.47
CA ASP A 63 -3.12 18.35 -0.86
C ASP A 63 -4.48 18.21 -1.57
N ALA A 64 -5.54 17.81 -0.85
CA ALA A 64 -6.89 17.72 -1.41
C ALA A 64 -7.48 19.10 -1.76
N LYS A 65 -7.20 20.11 -0.92
CA LYS A 65 -7.70 21.48 -1.09
C LYS A 65 -6.99 22.22 -2.23
N LEU A 66 -5.67 22.19 -2.26
CA LEU A 66 -4.87 22.95 -3.22
C LEU A 66 -4.59 22.18 -4.52
N GLY A 67 -4.67 20.85 -4.48
CA GLY A 67 -4.37 19.93 -5.58
C GLY A 67 -4.98 20.34 -6.93
N PRO A 68 -6.30 20.62 -7.01
CA PRO A 68 -6.97 20.99 -8.26
C PRO A 68 -6.60 22.38 -8.79
N HIS A 69 -6.04 23.25 -7.95
CA HIS A 69 -5.82 24.67 -8.26
C HIS A 69 -4.36 25.00 -8.58
N TRP A 70 -3.45 24.03 -8.49
CA TRP A 70 -2.05 24.21 -8.88
C TRP A 70 -1.93 24.51 -10.37
N ARG A 71 -1.23 25.60 -10.69
CA ARG A 71 -0.92 26.01 -12.06
C ARG A 71 0.57 25.90 -12.32
N LYS A 72 0.92 25.42 -13.51
CA LYS A 72 2.31 25.47 -14.00
C LYS A 72 2.66 26.89 -14.45
N LYS A 73 3.95 27.20 -14.54
CA LYS A 73 4.43 28.49 -15.09
C LYS A 73 3.96 28.77 -16.51
N SER A 74 3.61 27.75 -17.28
CA SER A 74 3.05 27.87 -18.64
C SER A 74 1.54 28.16 -18.67
N GLU A 75 0.83 28.03 -17.54
CA GLU A 75 -0.64 28.05 -17.45
C GLU A 75 -1.18 29.40 -16.92
N GLY A 76 -0.47 30.49 -17.23
CA GLY A 76 -0.84 31.86 -16.89
C GLY A 76 0.29 32.64 -16.24
N ASN A 77 0.15 33.97 -16.20
CA ASN A 77 1.11 34.85 -15.56
C ASN A 77 0.67 35.15 -14.11
N PRO A 78 1.45 34.78 -13.07
CA PRO A 78 1.07 35.05 -11.69
C PRO A 78 0.89 36.54 -11.35
N GLU A 79 1.57 37.43 -12.09
CA GLU A 79 1.47 38.88 -11.90
C GLU A 79 0.06 39.40 -12.22
N ASP A 80 -0.66 38.78 -13.16
CA ASP A 80 -2.06 39.10 -13.49
C ASP A 80 -3.01 38.82 -12.32
N PHE A 81 -2.57 38.00 -11.35
CA PHE A 81 -3.31 37.64 -10.14
C PHE A 81 -2.78 38.39 -8.90
N GLY A 82 -1.98 39.42 -9.10
CA GLY A 82 -1.43 40.24 -8.02
C GLY A 82 -0.28 39.57 -7.27
N ILE A 83 0.37 38.55 -7.83
CA ILE A 83 1.50 37.88 -7.14
C ILE A 83 2.83 38.51 -7.55
N VAL A 84 3.58 39.03 -6.57
CA VAL A 84 4.89 39.63 -6.77
C VAL A 84 6.01 38.68 -6.30
N TRP A 85 6.79 38.18 -7.26
CA TRP A 85 7.89 37.26 -7.02
C TRP A 85 9.21 37.96 -6.68
N GLY A 86 10.04 37.28 -5.89
CA GLY A 86 11.46 37.56 -5.79
C GLY A 86 12.27 36.75 -6.81
N LYS A 87 13.54 36.51 -6.50
CA LYS A 87 14.43 35.62 -7.27
C LYS A 87 14.04 34.15 -7.12
N GLU A 88 13.61 33.75 -5.92
CA GLU A 88 13.15 32.41 -5.61
C GLU A 88 11.74 32.22 -6.20
N LYS A 89 11.60 31.28 -7.12
CA LYS A 89 10.33 30.96 -7.79
C LYS A 89 9.91 29.52 -7.49
N PRO A 90 8.61 29.26 -7.27
CA PRO A 90 8.12 27.92 -6.99
C PRO A 90 8.06 27.08 -8.27
N ASP A 91 7.83 25.77 -8.15
CA ASP A 91 7.62 24.87 -9.30
C ASP A 91 6.20 25.04 -9.88
N VAL A 92 5.23 25.20 -8.98
CA VAL A 92 3.82 25.47 -9.27
C VAL A 92 3.34 26.65 -8.44
N TRP A 93 2.36 27.40 -8.95
CA TRP A 93 1.77 28.55 -8.27
C TRP A 93 0.26 28.37 -8.14
N ILE A 94 -0.36 29.14 -7.26
CA ILE A 94 -1.81 29.11 -7.04
C ILE A 94 -2.36 30.53 -7.01
N PRO A 95 -3.51 30.82 -7.66
CA PRO A 95 -4.19 32.10 -7.52
C PRO A 95 -4.54 32.38 -6.04
N PRO A 96 -4.39 33.61 -5.53
CA PRO A 96 -4.65 33.91 -4.12
C PRO A 96 -6.08 33.55 -3.67
N ASN A 97 -7.07 33.70 -4.56
CA ASN A 97 -8.48 33.37 -4.30
C ASN A 97 -8.73 31.88 -4.02
N ASP A 98 -7.90 31.00 -4.59
CA ASP A 98 -8.01 29.54 -4.40
C ASP A 98 -7.04 29.05 -3.30
N SER A 99 -6.35 29.97 -2.63
CA SER A 99 -5.32 29.66 -1.64
C SER A 99 -5.88 29.64 -0.21
N CYS A 100 -4.99 29.41 0.77
CA CYS A 100 -5.31 29.45 2.19
C CYS A 100 -4.19 30.08 3.02
N VAL A 101 -4.55 30.51 4.22
CA VAL A 101 -3.63 31.10 5.20
C VAL A 101 -3.05 30.01 6.11
N LEU A 102 -1.77 30.14 6.43
CA LEU A 102 -1.03 29.29 7.35
C LEU A 102 -0.61 30.10 8.58
N LEU A 103 -0.74 29.49 9.76
CA LEU A 103 -0.11 30.02 10.97
C LEU A 103 1.32 29.49 11.05
N VAL A 104 2.29 30.38 10.96
CA VAL A 104 3.71 30.04 10.93
C VAL A 104 4.42 30.62 12.14
N ARG A 105 5.32 29.83 12.72
CA ARG A 105 6.24 30.28 13.76
C ARG A 105 7.67 30.15 13.29
N ALA A 106 8.48 31.16 13.56
CA ALA A 106 9.91 31.18 13.23
C ALA A 106 10.74 31.67 14.40
N SER A 107 12.04 31.36 14.38
CA SER A 107 12.95 31.77 15.45
C SER A 107 13.46 33.20 15.22
N GLU A 108 13.75 33.54 13.96
CA GLU A 108 14.37 34.80 13.58
C GLU A 108 13.76 35.32 12.27
N LEU A 109 13.68 36.65 12.15
CA LEU A 109 13.40 37.37 10.92
C LEU A 109 14.73 38.00 10.45
N VAL A 110 15.15 37.69 9.23
CA VAL A 110 16.46 38.07 8.69
C VAL A 110 16.29 38.78 7.35
N ARG A 111 17.20 39.70 7.00
CA ARG A 111 17.18 40.32 5.67
C ARG A 111 17.49 39.31 4.57
N ALA A 112 16.73 39.35 3.50
CA ALA A 112 16.93 38.51 2.33
C ALA A 112 16.59 39.27 1.04
N THR A 113 17.25 38.90 -0.05
CA THR A 113 17.01 39.45 -1.39
C THR A 113 16.38 38.43 -2.36
N ASP A 114 16.14 37.22 -1.87
CA ASP A 114 15.63 36.12 -2.68
C ASP A 114 14.11 36.17 -2.84
N PHE A 115 13.43 36.88 -1.94
CA PHE A 115 11.99 37.08 -1.93
C PHE A 115 11.64 38.53 -2.30
N SER A 116 10.37 38.79 -2.61
CA SER A 116 9.89 40.15 -2.91
C SER A 116 9.97 41.05 -1.67
N THR A 117 9.71 40.50 -0.50
CA THR A 117 9.93 41.19 0.77
C THR A 117 11.41 41.32 1.12
N ARG A 118 11.77 42.39 1.84
CA ARG A 118 13.15 42.64 2.31
C ARG A 118 13.64 41.69 3.41
N TYR A 119 12.73 40.89 3.95
CA TYR A 119 12.97 39.97 5.06
C TYR A 119 12.45 38.57 4.75
N THR A 120 13.00 37.56 5.40
CA THR A 120 12.52 36.17 5.37
C THR A 120 12.70 35.49 6.73
N LEU A 121 12.09 34.32 6.89
CA LEU A 121 12.07 33.57 8.15
C LEU A 121 13.21 32.56 8.25
N ARG A 122 13.82 32.49 9.43
CA ARG A 122 14.75 31.42 9.78
C ARG A 122 14.10 30.39 10.69
N PHE A 123 14.26 29.12 10.32
CA PHE A 123 13.63 27.96 10.95
C PHE A 123 12.09 28.08 11.05
N PRO A 124 11.39 28.43 9.95
CA PRO A 124 9.93 28.50 9.96
C PRO A 124 9.31 27.11 10.10
N ARG A 125 8.25 27.02 10.91
CA ARG A 125 7.41 25.82 11.09
C ARG A 125 5.95 26.20 10.98
N ILE A 126 5.20 25.45 10.19
CA ILE A 126 3.75 25.56 10.12
C ILE A 126 3.17 24.99 11.41
N LEU A 127 2.27 25.73 12.06
CA LEU A 127 1.59 25.31 13.29
C LEU A 127 0.19 24.79 13.03
N LYS A 128 -0.53 25.42 12.10
CA LYS A 128 -1.87 25.03 11.67
C LYS A 128 -2.23 25.67 10.33
N ILE A 129 -3.14 25.04 9.62
CA ILE A 129 -3.85 25.63 8.48
C ILE A 129 -4.99 26.48 9.06
N ARG A 130 -5.07 27.77 8.70
CA ARG A 130 -6.09 28.71 9.19
C ARG A 130 -7.27 28.74 8.23
N GLU A 131 -8.16 27.77 8.35
CA GLU A 131 -9.43 27.79 7.60
C GLU A 131 -10.43 28.79 8.17
N ASP A 132 -10.22 29.21 9.42
CA ASP A 132 -11.00 30.22 10.12
C ASP A 132 -10.71 31.65 9.65
N LYS A 133 -9.64 31.86 8.87
CA LYS A 133 -9.25 33.18 8.35
C LYS A 133 -9.42 33.28 6.84
N PRO A 134 -10.03 34.38 6.36
CA PRO A 134 -10.04 34.68 4.94
C PRO A 134 -8.65 35.11 4.45
N ILE A 135 -8.39 34.91 3.17
CA ILE A 135 -7.10 35.21 2.53
C ILE A 135 -6.66 36.67 2.66
N TYR A 136 -7.61 37.61 2.76
CA TYR A 136 -7.34 39.03 2.88
C TYR A 136 -6.88 39.47 4.28
N ASP A 137 -7.03 38.60 5.30
CA ASP A 137 -6.60 38.83 6.69
C ASP A 137 -5.22 38.20 6.99
N CYS A 138 -4.39 38.02 5.95
CA CYS A 138 -3.01 37.61 6.12
C CYS A 138 -2.11 38.82 6.46
N LEU A 139 -0.98 38.54 7.10
CA LEU A 139 0.04 39.52 7.48
C LEU A 139 0.38 40.45 6.31
N THR A 140 0.46 41.75 6.59
CA THR A 140 0.80 42.77 5.61
C THR A 140 2.30 43.07 5.57
N SER A 141 2.78 43.65 4.47
CA SER A 141 4.16 44.10 4.30
C SER A 141 4.53 45.15 5.34
N THR A 142 3.62 46.08 5.66
CA THR A 142 3.81 47.09 6.71
C THR A 142 3.98 46.46 8.09
N GLU A 143 3.09 45.54 8.48
CA GLU A 143 3.20 44.81 9.75
C GLU A 143 4.49 43.97 9.82
N LEU A 144 4.90 43.38 8.69
CA LEU A 144 6.16 42.65 8.60
C LEU A 144 7.37 43.56 8.85
N GLU A 145 7.36 44.78 8.33
CA GLU A 145 8.43 45.76 8.56
C GLU A 145 8.46 46.28 10.00
N GLU A 146 7.29 46.51 10.60
CA GLU A 146 7.17 46.84 12.02
C GLU A 146 7.72 45.72 12.91
N LEU A 147 7.42 44.46 12.57
CA LEU A 147 7.93 43.29 13.27
C LEU A 147 9.46 43.13 13.14
N ALA A 148 10.03 43.48 12.00
CA ALA A 148 11.48 43.46 11.79
C ALA A 148 12.21 44.57 12.55
N GLY A 149 11.58 45.75 12.63
CA GLY A 149 12.21 46.97 13.15
C GLY A 149 13.46 47.35 12.35
N THR A 150 14.41 48.04 13.01
CA THR A 150 15.63 48.55 12.37
C THR A 150 16.79 47.54 12.31
N LYS A 151 16.61 46.33 12.85
CA LYS A 151 17.70 45.36 13.04
C LYS A 151 17.88 44.45 11.81
N VAL A 152 19.13 44.05 11.57
CA VAL A 152 19.49 43.12 10.48
C VAL A 152 18.96 41.70 10.75
N VAL A 153 18.93 41.31 12.03
CA VAL A 153 18.36 40.05 12.52
C VAL A 153 17.50 40.36 13.74
N GLN A 154 16.22 40.03 13.66
CA GLN A 154 15.27 40.20 14.75
C GLN A 154 14.88 38.84 15.31
N LYS A 155 15.15 38.61 16.60
CA LYS A 155 14.75 37.39 17.30
C LYS A 155 13.29 37.51 17.71
N LEU A 156 12.43 36.66 17.17
CA LEU A 156 10.98 36.67 17.42
C LEU A 156 10.60 36.00 18.77
N GLY A 157 11.60 35.49 19.51
CA GLY A 157 11.43 34.68 20.73
C GLY A 157 11.93 35.30 22.04
N LYS A 158 12.11 36.63 22.16
CA LYS A 158 12.53 37.26 23.42
C LYS A 158 11.33 37.69 24.29
N ARG A 159 10.76 36.79 25.09
CA ARG A 159 9.99 37.16 26.29
C ARG A 159 10.52 36.40 27.50
N HIS A 160 10.48 37.03 28.69
CA HIS A 160 10.64 36.31 29.94
C HIS A 160 9.43 35.38 30.11
N ILE A 161 9.66 34.17 30.60
CA ILE A 161 8.61 33.18 30.85
C ILE A 161 7.67 33.77 31.91
N GLU A 162 6.39 33.93 31.59
CA GLU A 162 5.36 34.30 32.56
C GLU A 162 4.59 33.06 33.00
N LEU A 163 3.99 33.10 34.20
CA LEU A 163 3.21 31.99 34.77
C LEU A 163 2.05 31.56 33.87
N SER A 164 1.50 32.46 33.05
CA SER A 164 0.48 32.16 32.03
C SER A 164 1.02 31.37 30.82
N ASP A 165 2.33 31.34 30.57
CA ASP A 165 2.95 30.44 29.58
C ASP A 165 3.13 29.00 30.12
N LEU A 166 3.06 28.84 31.46
CA LEU A 166 3.03 27.55 32.14
C LEU A 166 1.60 27.01 32.31
N GLU A 167 0.59 27.87 32.16
CA GLU A 167 -0.80 27.45 32.02
C GLU A 167 -0.94 26.73 30.69
N VAL A 168 -0.82 25.40 30.77
CA VAL A 168 -1.11 24.49 29.67
C VAL A 168 -2.56 24.73 29.28
N VAL A 169 -2.79 25.47 28.19
CA VAL A 169 -4.02 25.30 27.43
C VAL A 169 -4.01 23.83 27.04
N GLU A 170 -4.85 23.05 27.72
CA GLU A 170 -5.23 21.70 27.33
C GLU A 170 -5.96 21.81 25.99
N LYS A 171 -5.21 22.10 24.91
CA LYS A 171 -5.49 21.37 23.70
C LYS A 171 -5.35 19.92 24.13
N GLU A 172 -6.40 19.15 23.93
CA GLU A 172 -6.31 17.70 23.83
C GLU A 172 -5.30 17.39 22.72
N ARG A 173 -4.01 17.53 23.03
CA ARG A 173 -3.00 16.64 22.54
C ARG A 173 -3.61 15.31 22.87
N LYS A 174 -4.01 14.52 21.85
CA LYS A 174 -4.14 13.08 22.01
C LYS A 174 -2.93 12.69 22.83
N VAL A 175 -3.17 12.46 24.12
CA VAL A 175 -2.10 12.20 25.06
C VAL A 175 -1.46 11.00 24.41
N ARG A 176 -0.22 11.12 23.93
CA ARG A 176 0.62 9.94 23.84
C ARG A 176 0.60 9.48 25.27
N ARG A 177 -0.29 8.51 25.58
CA ARG A 177 -0.38 7.88 26.88
C ARG A 177 1.08 7.66 27.23
N LYS A 178 1.60 8.41 28.19
CA LYS A 178 2.75 7.91 28.92
C LYS A 178 2.17 6.63 29.47
N TYR A 179 2.53 5.51 28.84
CA TYR A 179 2.23 4.20 29.36
C TYR A 179 2.98 4.18 30.69
N VAL A 180 2.27 4.59 31.74
CA VAL A 180 2.56 4.16 33.09
C VAL A 180 2.60 2.65 32.95
N PRO A 181 3.72 1.97 33.28
CA PRO A 181 3.73 0.53 33.35
C PRO A 181 2.48 0.15 34.10
N ASN A 182 1.55 -0.55 33.42
CA ASN A 182 0.31 -0.97 34.03
C ASN A 182 0.70 -1.51 35.41
N GLU A 183 0.10 -0.96 36.47
CA GLU A 183 0.25 -1.54 37.80
C GLU A 183 0.16 -3.05 37.62
N ILE A 184 1.23 -3.75 37.98
CA ILE A 184 1.38 -5.18 37.74
C ILE A 184 0.27 -5.83 38.53
N LYS A 185 -0.89 -6.04 37.90
CA LYS A 185 -1.94 -6.85 38.49
C LYS A 185 -1.31 -8.23 38.67
N PRO A 186 -1.32 -8.81 39.88
CA PRO A 186 -0.90 -10.18 40.06
C PRO A 186 -1.80 -11.03 39.17
N VAL A 187 -1.20 -11.62 38.13
CA VAL A 187 -1.89 -12.48 37.18
C VAL A 187 -1.71 -13.91 37.66
N GLU A 188 -2.80 -14.65 37.81
CA GLU A 188 -2.74 -16.08 38.11
C GLU A 188 -2.06 -16.82 36.94
N SER A 189 -0.94 -17.48 37.22
CA SER A 189 -0.19 -18.24 36.21
C SER A 189 -1.02 -19.45 35.76
N LYS A 190 -1.35 -19.50 34.46
CA LYS A 190 -2.04 -20.63 33.82
C LYS A 190 -1.05 -21.71 33.37
N SER A 191 0.15 -21.32 32.97
CA SER A 191 1.21 -22.25 32.56
C SER A 191 2.60 -21.59 32.61
N GLU A 192 3.63 -22.37 32.31
CA GLU A 192 5.04 -21.94 32.34
C GLU A 192 5.73 -22.07 30.96
N ILE A 193 4.96 -22.17 29.87
CA ILE A 193 5.50 -22.45 28.53
C ILE A 193 6.37 -21.31 27.96
N LEU A 194 6.24 -20.09 28.48
CA LEU A 194 7.03 -18.91 28.08
C LEU A 194 8.09 -18.53 29.12
N THR A 195 8.34 -19.38 30.13
CA THR A 195 9.27 -19.07 31.22
C THR A 195 10.68 -18.83 30.69
N GLY A 196 11.28 -17.70 31.08
CA GLY A 196 12.62 -17.31 30.66
C GLY A 196 12.70 -16.59 29.31
N TYR A 197 11.56 -16.39 28.62
CA TYR A 197 11.51 -15.62 27.37
C TYR A 197 10.95 -14.20 27.60
N GLU A 198 11.56 -13.23 26.93
CA GLU A 198 11.18 -11.82 26.95
C GLU A 198 10.60 -11.38 25.60
N PHE A 199 9.47 -10.69 25.63
CA PHE A 199 8.71 -10.28 24.45
C PHE A 199 8.46 -8.77 24.41
N CYS A 200 8.45 -8.18 23.22
CA CYS A 200 8.06 -6.79 23.00
C CYS A 200 6.80 -6.72 22.13
N VAL A 201 5.68 -6.20 22.66
CA VAL A 201 4.40 -6.15 21.91
C VAL A 201 4.19 -4.76 21.28
N LEU A 202 4.11 -4.71 19.95
CA LEU A 202 3.91 -3.46 19.20
C LEU A 202 2.42 -3.15 18.99
N SER A 203 1.68 -4.10 18.44
CA SER A 203 0.25 -4.02 18.12
C SER A 203 -0.45 -5.30 18.55
N GLY A 204 -1.76 -5.20 18.79
CA GLY A 204 -2.70 -6.33 18.93
C GLY A 204 -3.66 -6.35 17.74
N TYR A 205 -4.58 -7.32 17.72
CA TYR A 205 -5.73 -7.31 16.81
C TYR A 205 -6.94 -6.63 17.46
N GLU A 206 -8.05 -6.52 16.73
CA GLU A 206 -9.33 -6.06 17.28
C GLU A 206 -9.89 -7.01 18.35
N ASP A 207 -9.78 -8.33 18.12
CA ASP A 207 -10.26 -9.39 19.00
C ASP A 207 -9.28 -9.74 20.13
N TRP A 208 -8.00 -9.40 19.96
CA TRP A 208 -6.95 -9.65 20.94
C TRP A 208 -6.02 -8.44 21.03
N ARG A 209 -6.43 -7.49 21.87
CA ARG A 209 -5.77 -6.19 21.97
C ARG A 209 -4.39 -6.35 22.58
N LYS A 210 -3.55 -5.33 22.34
CA LYS A 210 -2.19 -5.28 22.88
C LYS A 210 -2.13 -5.59 24.38
N ASP A 211 -3.00 -4.96 25.18
CA ASP A 211 -3.00 -5.15 26.62
C ASP A 211 -3.34 -6.60 27.01
N ASP A 212 -4.27 -7.25 26.29
CA ASP A 212 -4.66 -8.64 26.52
C ASP A 212 -3.56 -9.63 26.10
N VAL A 213 -2.84 -9.33 25.02
CA VAL A 213 -1.66 -10.08 24.59
C VAL A 213 -0.58 -10.02 25.67
N GLU A 214 -0.30 -8.84 26.21
CA GLU A 214 0.69 -8.66 27.28
C GLU A 214 0.28 -9.39 28.57
N VAL A 215 -1.01 -9.47 28.89
CA VAL A 215 -1.53 -10.28 30.00
C VAL A 215 -1.32 -11.76 29.72
N ALA A 216 -1.69 -12.25 28.53
CA ALA A 216 -1.54 -13.65 28.16
C ALA A 216 -0.09 -14.13 28.21
N ILE A 217 0.88 -13.30 27.79
CA ILE A 217 2.31 -13.62 27.90
C ILE A 217 2.71 -13.86 29.36
N ARG A 218 2.23 -13.01 30.28
CA ARG A 218 2.51 -13.13 31.72
C ARG A 218 1.80 -14.32 32.35
N GLU A 219 0.56 -14.62 31.94
CA GLU A 219 -0.18 -15.82 32.37
C GLU A 219 0.57 -17.12 32.06
N HIS A 220 1.41 -17.12 31.03
CA HIS A 220 2.17 -18.27 30.56
C HIS A 220 3.65 -18.24 30.98
N GLY A 221 4.03 -17.36 31.91
CA GLY A 221 5.37 -17.28 32.50
C GLY A 221 6.37 -16.38 31.76
N GLY A 222 5.96 -15.70 30.69
CA GLY A 222 6.82 -14.81 29.90
C GLY A 222 6.92 -13.40 30.47
N SER A 223 8.00 -12.69 30.12
CA SER A 223 8.19 -11.28 30.48
C SER A 223 7.89 -10.35 29.29
N VAL A 224 7.35 -9.16 29.58
CA VAL A 224 7.00 -8.16 28.56
C VAL A 224 7.83 -6.91 28.76
N VAL A 225 8.48 -6.44 27.69
CA VAL A 225 9.24 -5.18 27.64
C VAL A 225 8.66 -4.22 26.62
N LEU A 226 8.84 -2.92 26.87
CA LEU A 226 8.37 -1.85 25.99
C LEU A 226 9.28 -1.60 24.78
N VAL A 227 10.56 -1.94 24.95
CA VAL A 227 11.62 -1.73 23.96
C VAL A 227 12.49 -2.98 23.94
N GLU A 228 12.79 -3.43 22.74
CA GLU A 228 13.66 -4.57 22.49
C GLU A 228 15.05 -4.36 23.10
N ARG A 229 15.52 -5.38 23.80
CA ARG A 229 16.83 -5.49 24.43
C ARG A 229 17.57 -6.67 23.83
N ASN A 230 18.84 -6.83 24.19
CA ASN A 230 19.65 -7.97 23.73
C ASN A 230 19.11 -9.33 24.19
N ALA A 231 18.30 -9.38 25.24
CA ALA A 231 17.69 -10.60 25.78
C ALA A 231 16.25 -10.83 25.29
N THR A 232 15.68 -9.88 24.53
CA THR A 232 14.34 -10.03 23.97
C THR A 232 14.36 -11.11 22.89
N LEU A 233 13.49 -12.12 23.01
CA LEU A 233 13.36 -13.21 22.05
C LEU A 233 12.84 -12.68 20.72
N CYS A 234 11.69 -11.99 20.75
CA CYS A 234 11.06 -11.45 19.56
C CYS A 234 10.16 -10.24 19.85
N ILE A 235 9.85 -9.52 18.78
CA ILE A 235 8.91 -8.41 18.74
C ILE A 235 7.61 -8.94 18.11
N LEU A 236 6.48 -8.78 18.78
CA LEU A 236 5.17 -9.24 18.32
C LEU A 236 4.38 -8.10 17.68
N ALA A 237 3.76 -8.37 16.52
CA ALA A 237 2.87 -7.44 15.84
C ALA A 237 1.69 -8.19 15.21
N GLY A 238 0.47 -7.70 15.46
CA GLY A 238 -0.76 -8.18 14.82
C GLY A 238 -1.04 -7.45 13.52
N ASP A 239 -1.24 -6.14 13.63
CA ASP A 239 -1.53 -5.28 12.48
C ASP A 239 -0.27 -4.66 11.86
N ASP A 240 -0.44 -4.02 10.69
CA ASP A 240 0.56 -3.20 10.00
C ASP A 240 1.00 -1.97 10.82
N HIS A 241 1.80 -2.23 11.85
CA HIS A 241 2.30 -1.20 12.74
C HIS A 241 3.50 -0.47 12.11
N PRO A 242 3.55 0.88 12.07
CA PRO A 242 4.62 1.62 11.41
C PRO A 242 6.04 1.26 11.87
N ARG A 243 6.18 0.84 13.13
CA ARG A 243 7.47 0.41 13.70
C ARG A 243 7.97 -0.91 13.10
N VAL A 244 7.10 -1.76 12.56
CA VAL A 244 7.51 -2.96 11.79
C VAL A 244 8.28 -2.54 10.54
N ASN A 245 7.80 -1.54 9.82
CA ASN A 245 8.49 -1.00 8.64
C ASN A 245 9.84 -0.36 9.00
N ILE A 246 9.93 0.28 10.16
CA ILE A 246 11.19 0.82 10.68
C ILE A 246 12.16 -0.32 11.00
N CYS A 247 11.71 -1.36 11.70
CA CYS A 247 12.51 -2.55 12.01
C CYS A 247 13.04 -3.22 10.72
N LYS A 248 12.20 -3.34 9.69
CA LYS A 248 12.58 -3.84 8.36
C LYS A 248 13.68 -2.98 7.72
N GLN A 249 13.53 -1.66 7.72
CA GLN A 249 14.46 -0.73 7.09
C GLN A 249 15.81 -0.62 7.83
N GLN A 250 15.77 -0.67 9.17
CA GLN A 250 16.97 -0.53 10.01
C GLN A 250 17.66 -1.87 10.28
N ASN A 251 17.16 -2.97 9.70
CA ASN A 251 17.66 -4.32 9.89
C ASN A 251 17.79 -4.65 11.38
N ALA A 252 16.64 -4.66 12.06
CA ALA A 252 16.56 -4.85 13.50
C ALA A 252 17.34 -6.09 13.97
N LYS A 253 17.88 -5.99 15.19
CA LYS A 253 18.65 -7.08 15.81
C LYS A 253 17.76 -8.22 16.33
N CYS A 254 16.46 -7.97 16.43
CA CYS A 254 15.45 -8.92 16.90
C CYS A 254 14.49 -9.27 15.76
N ASP A 255 13.95 -10.48 15.82
CA ASP A 255 12.91 -10.94 14.90
C ASP A 255 11.58 -10.23 15.18
N VAL A 256 10.84 -9.92 14.11
CA VAL A 256 9.45 -9.43 14.21
C VAL A 256 8.54 -10.57 13.80
N VAL A 257 7.75 -11.07 14.74
CA VAL A 257 6.89 -12.25 14.66
C VAL A 257 5.43 -11.82 14.65
N LYS A 258 4.62 -12.53 13.86
CA LYS A 258 3.17 -12.34 13.80
C LYS A 258 2.49 -12.84 15.08
N LEU A 259 1.39 -12.22 15.48
CA LEU A 259 0.69 -12.63 16.71
C LEU A 259 0.01 -14.00 16.60
N GLU A 260 -0.30 -14.50 15.40
CA GLU A 260 -0.89 -15.83 15.22
C GLU A 260 0.02 -16.93 15.80
N TRP A 261 1.34 -16.76 15.74
CA TRP A 261 2.29 -17.70 16.34
C TRP A 261 2.10 -17.78 17.86
N LEU A 262 2.01 -16.62 18.54
CA LEU A 262 1.77 -16.58 19.98
C LEU A 262 0.39 -17.19 20.32
N ARG A 263 -0.63 -16.90 19.51
CA ARG A 263 -1.97 -17.50 19.67
C ARG A 263 -1.90 -19.03 19.56
N LYS A 264 -1.14 -19.55 18.60
CA LYS A 264 -0.96 -21.00 18.37
C LYS A 264 -0.28 -21.68 19.56
N ILE A 265 0.79 -21.11 20.12
CA ILE A 265 1.49 -21.71 21.26
C ILE A 265 0.66 -21.65 22.55
N VAL A 266 -0.09 -20.57 22.75
CA VAL A 266 -1.02 -20.43 23.89
C VAL A 266 -2.15 -21.46 23.78
N ASN A 267 -2.75 -21.61 22.60
CA ASN A 267 -3.86 -22.55 22.39
C ASN A 267 -3.43 -24.02 22.46
N THR A 268 -2.23 -24.35 21.99
CA THR A 268 -1.70 -25.73 22.04
C THR A 268 -1.09 -26.08 23.41
N GLY A 269 -0.83 -25.08 24.25
CA GLY A 269 -0.18 -25.26 25.55
C GLY A 269 1.26 -25.81 25.44
N LYS A 270 1.89 -25.68 24.27
CA LYS A 270 3.26 -26.17 24.02
C LYS A 270 4.07 -25.10 23.30
N PHE A 271 5.29 -24.87 23.78
CA PHE A 271 6.21 -23.98 23.10
C PHE A 271 6.63 -24.59 21.75
N ALA A 272 6.52 -23.81 20.68
CA ALA A 272 6.97 -24.18 19.35
C ALA A 272 7.82 -23.04 18.77
N ALA A 273 8.96 -23.37 18.17
CA ALA A 273 9.76 -22.38 17.44
C ALA A 273 8.94 -21.80 16.28
N TYR A 274 9.16 -20.52 15.99
CA TYR A 274 8.52 -19.86 14.84
C TYR A 274 9.13 -20.35 13.52
N THR A 275 8.29 -20.44 12.50
CA THR A 275 8.64 -20.81 11.12
C THR A 275 8.86 -19.54 10.27
N PRO A 276 9.41 -19.66 9.05
CA PRO A 276 9.48 -18.53 8.12
C PRO A 276 8.14 -17.82 7.89
N PHE A 277 7.03 -18.55 7.89
CA PHE A 277 5.68 -18.00 7.67
C PHE A 277 5.14 -17.17 8.84
N ASP A 278 5.68 -17.39 10.04
CA ASP A 278 5.31 -16.69 11.27
C ASP A 278 6.01 -15.34 11.41
N LEU A 279 6.94 -14.99 10.51
CA LEU A 279 7.76 -13.79 10.62
C LEU A 279 7.32 -12.69 9.67
N LEU A 280 7.31 -11.46 10.18
CA LEU A 280 7.20 -10.23 9.39
C LEU A 280 8.59 -9.69 9.03
N HIS A 281 9.58 -9.91 9.89
CA HIS A 281 10.97 -9.55 9.64
C HIS A 281 11.91 -10.52 10.34
N THR A 282 12.83 -11.10 9.57
CA THR A 282 13.85 -12.01 10.09
C THR A 282 15.15 -11.25 10.29
N CYS A 283 15.71 -11.28 11.49
CA CYS A 283 17.03 -10.74 11.78
C CYS A 283 18.12 -11.64 11.17
N ARG A 284 19.36 -11.14 11.10
CA ARG A 284 20.47 -11.86 10.45
C ARG A 284 20.73 -13.25 11.05
N LYS A 285 20.76 -13.37 12.38
CA LYS A 285 21.05 -14.65 13.06
C LYS A 285 20.03 -15.74 12.70
N THR A 286 18.77 -15.37 12.74
CA THR A 286 17.65 -16.27 12.43
C THR A 286 17.62 -16.61 10.96
N ARG A 287 17.92 -15.64 10.09
CA ARG A 287 18.04 -15.87 8.65
C ARG A 287 19.14 -16.88 8.34
N ASP A 288 20.31 -16.72 8.96
CA ASP A 288 21.44 -17.64 8.77
C ASP A 288 21.09 -19.06 9.25
N ARG A 289 20.34 -19.19 10.35
CA ARG A 289 19.79 -20.50 10.80
C ARG A 289 18.84 -21.10 9.75
N PHE A 290 17.90 -20.30 9.25
CA PHE A 290 16.86 -20.78 8.33
C PHE A 290 17.39 -21.23 6.98
N LEU A 291 18.50 -20.66 6.50
CA LEU A 291 19.14 -21.13 5.26
C LEU A 291 19.55 -22.60 5.30
N GLY A 292 19.75 -23.18 6.49
CA GLY A 292 20.06 -24.61 6.65
C GLY A 292 18.84 -25.51 6.87
N GLU A 293 17.68 -24.94 7.19
CA GLU A 293 16.48 -25.68 7.62
C GLU A 293 15.33 -25.59 6.60
N TYR A 294 15.30 -24.51 5.81
CA TYR A 294 14.23 -24.17 4.90
C TYR A 294 14.76 -23.74 3.53
N ASP A 295 13.94 -23.95 2.50
CA ASP A 295 14.18 -23.47 1.17
C ASP A 295 13.87 -21.96 0.99
N LYS A 296 14.04 -21.47 -0.23
CA LYS A 296 13.77 -20.05 -0.56
C LYS A 296 12.30 -19.64 -0.42
N TYR A 297 11.38 -20.58 -0.36
CA TYR A 297 9.93 -20.36 -0.24
C TYR A 297 9.38 -20.66 1.16
N GLY A 298 10.25 -21.11 2.07
CA GLY A 298 9.90 -21.42 3.46
C GLY A 298 9.47 -22.88 3.68
N ASP A 299 9.62 -23.76 2.70
CA ASP A 299 9.41 -25.20 2.89
C ASP A 299 10.58 -25.85 3.62
N SER A 300 10.31 -26.79 4.52
CA SER A 300 11.35 -27.40 5.35
C SER A 300 12.05 -28.54 4.62
N TYR A 301 13.38 -28.61 4.73
CA TYR A 301 14.15 -29.72 4.18
C TYR A 301 13.95 -31.06 4.95
N THR A 302 13.47 -31.00 6.19
CA THR A 302 13.45 -32.16 7.10
C THR A 302 12.05 -32.57 7.53
N VAL A 303 11.10 -31.64 7.51
CA VAL A 303 9.71 -31.87 7.93
C VAL A 303 8.83 -32.02 6.70
N LYS A 304 7.99 -33.05 6.68
CA LYS A 304 7.03 -33.25 5.59
C LYS A 304 5.99 -32.13 5.57
N ILE A 305 5.73 -31.60 4.38
CA ILE A 305 4.70 -30.59 4.13
C ILE A 305 3.30 -31.08 4.52
N THR A 306 2.48 -30.19 5.07
CA THR A 306 1.06 -30.45 5.36
C THR A 306 0.15 -29.69 4.39
N VAL A 307 -1.12 -30.10 4.30
CA VAL A 307 -2.12 -29.42 3.44
C VAL A 307 -2.26 -27.94 3.79
N ASP A 308 -2.09 -27.58 5.07
CA ASP A 308 -2.16 -26.19 5.54
C ASP A 308 -0.95 -25.34 5.17
N ASP A 309 0.18 -25.97 4.82
CA ASP A 309 1.42 -25.28 4.47
C ASP A 309 1.49 -24.97 2.96
N VAL A 310 0.85 -25.80 2.13
CA VAL A 310 0.81 -25.62 0.67
C VAL A 310 0.34 -24.22 0.27
N PRO A 311 -0.79 -23.67 0.78
CA PRO A 311 -1.23 -22.33 0.41
C PRO A 311 -0.19 -21.24 0.73
N LYS A 312 0.51 -21.37 1.87
CA LYS A 312 1.51 -20.40 2.33
C LYS A 312 2.76 -20.42 1.45
N ILE A 313 3.22 -21.61 1.10
CA ILE A 313 4.35 -21.79 0.18
C ILE A 313 3.98 -21.25 -1.20
N MET A 314 2.78 -21.56 -1.71
CA MET A 314 2.32 -21.07 -3.00
C MET A 314 2.19 -19.55 -3.06
N GLU A 315 1.80 -18.91 -1.95
CA GLU A 315 1.81 -17.45 -1.85
C GLU A 315 3.25 -16.89 -1.91
N SER A 316 4.19 -17.50 -1.19
CA SER A 316 5.61 -17.13 -1.25
C SER A 316 6.20 -17.26 -2.67
N VAL A 317 5.89 -18.36 -3.37
CA VAL A 317 6.28 -18.56 -4.77
C VAL A 317 5.73 -17.45 -5.64
N LYS A 318 4.45 -17.08 -5.46
CA LYS A 318 3.82 -16.01 -6.25
C LYS A 318 4.48 -14.65 -6.06
N GLU A 319 4.84 -14.32 -4.82
CA GLU A 319 5.53 -13.07 -4.47
C GLU A 319 6.94 -13.00 -5.04
N SER A 320 7.64 -14.14 -5.11
CA SER A 320 9.01 -14.22 -5.65
C SER A 320 9.11 -13.82 -7.12
N LYS A 321 8.02 -14.03 -7.88
CA LYS A 321 7.93 -13.84 -9.34
C LYS A 321 8.99 -14.63 -10.13
N ASP A 322 9.59 -15.64 -9.53
CA ASP A 322 10.63 -16.49 -10.12
C ASP A 322 9.99 -17.70 -10.81
N TYR A 323 9.21 -17.44 -11.87
CA TYR A 323 8.51 -18.49 -12.62
C TYR A 323 9.39 -19.02 -13.75
N ALA A 324 9.60 -20.33 -13.76
CA ALA A 324 10.07 -21.02 -14.95
C ALA A 324 8.86 -21.25 -15.89
N TYR A 325 8.96 -20.77 -17.13
CA TYR A 325 7.99 -21.09 -18.16
C TYR A 325 8.31 -22.47 -18.72
N LEU A 326 7.47 -23.45 -18.38
CA LEU A 326 7.55 -24.80 -18.93
C LEU A 326 6.73 -24.89 -20.22
N ALA A 327 7.26 -25.57 -21.22
CA ALA A 327 6.50 -25.96 -22.39
C ALA A 327 5.46 -27.02 -22.03
N GLN A 328 4.38 -27.12 -22.82
CA GLN A 328 3.28 -28.04 -22.52
C GLN A 328 3.74 -29.50 -22.37
N PHE A 329 4.69 -29.95 -23.20
CA PHE A 329 5.23 -31.31 -23.10
C PHE A 329 6.02 -31.56 -21.79
N GLU A 330 6.66 -30.53 -21.22
CA GLU A 330 7.38 -30.65 -19.94
C GLU A 330 6.38 -30.75 -18.78
N ILE A 331 5.29 -29.99 -18.85
CA ILE A 331 4.17 -30.09 -17.91
C ILE A 331 3.56 -31.49 -17.96
N ASP A 332 3.33 -32.02 -19.16
CA ASP A 332 2.74 -33.35 -19.36
C ASP A 332 3.64 -34.46 -18.81
N ASN A 333 4.96 -34.37 -19.03
CA ASN A 333 5.94 -35.30 -18.46
C ASN A 333 5.94 -35.28 -16.93
N LEU A 334 5.91 -34.09 -16.32
CA LEU A 334 5.85 -33.96 -14.85
C LEU A 334 4.56 -34.54 -14.28
N LYS A 335 3.41 -34.32 -14.93
CA LYS A 335 2.13 -34.92 -14.50
C LYS A 335 2.18 -36.44 -14.55
N GLN A 336 2.80 -37.01 -15.59
CA GLN A 336 2.98 -38.45 -15.72
C GLN A 336 3.90 -39.01 -14.63
N GLU A 337 5.01 -38.34 -14.33
CA GLU A 337 5.95 -38.74 -13.27
C GLU A 337 5.31 -38.70 -11.88
N MET A 338 4.48 -37.68 -11.61
CA MET A 338 3.75 -37.56 -10.35
C MET A 338 2.57 -38.54 -10.22
N GLY A 339 2.23 -39.29 -11.28
CA GLY A 339 1.12 -40.23 -11.27
C GLY A 339 -0.25 -39.58 -11.01
N VAL A 340 -0.41 -38.30 -11.38
CA VAL A 340 -1.68 -37.59 -11.19
C VAL A 340 -2.65 -38.02 -12.28
N GLU A 341 -3.37 -39.12 -12.04
CA GLU A 341 -4.59 -39.42 -12.80
C GLU A 341 -5.69 -38.45 -12.35
N ASN A 342 -5.70 -37.25 -12.94
CA ASN A 342 -6.78 -36.30 -12.70
C ASN A 342 -8.05 -36.83 -13.38
N SER A 343 -8.98 -37.37 -12.59
CA SER A 343 -10.32 -37.76 -13.06
C SER A 343 -11.06 -36.60 -13.73
N LEU A 344 -10.69 -35.36 -13.40
CA LEU A 344 -11.24 -34.13 -13.97
C LEU A 344 -10.69 -33.80 -15.37
N ASN A 345 -9.54 -34.36 -15.79
CA ASN A 345 -8.82 -33.98 -17.00
C ASN A 345 -9.03 -34.95 -18.17
N VAL A 346 -10.26 -35.42 -18.37
CA VAL A 346 -10.61 -36.44 -19.39
C VAL A 346 -10.18 -36.06 -20.81
N PHE A 347 -10.15 -34.76 -21.12
CA PHE A 347 -9.82 -34.24 -22.45
C PHE A 347 -8.47 -33.55 -22.54
N GLU A 348 -7.57 -33.73 -21.57
CA GLU A 348 -6.26 -33.03 -21.50
C GLU A 348 -5.42 -33.08 -22.79
N LYS A 349 -5.44 -34.21 -23.50
CA LYS A 349 -4.71 -34.39 -24.77
C LYS A 349 -5.59 -34.23 -26.01
N SER A 350 -6.83 -33.79 -25.83
CA SER A 350 -7.82 -33.69 -26.89
C SER A 350 -7.97 -32.24 -27.34
N VAL A 351 -7.83 -32.03 -28.64
CA VAL A 351 -8.21 -30.79 -29.32
C VAL A 351 -9.55 -31.01 -30.01
N ALA A 352 -10.55 -30.18 -29.70
CA ALA A 352 -11.88 -30.26 -30.29
C ALA A 352 -12.18 -29.11 -31.26
N HIS A 353 -12.81 -29.44 -32.38
CA HIS A 353 -13.46 -28.48 -33.27
C HIS A 353 -14.97 -28.66 -33.21
N PHE A 354 -15.71 -27.58 -32.99
CA PHE A 354 -17.18 -27.60 -32.88
C PHE A 354 -17.78 -27.12 -34.19
N HIS A 355 -18.37 -28.04 -34.95
CA HIS A 355 -18.91 -27.76 -36.28
C HIS A 355 -20.41 -27.46 -36.20
N SER A 356 -20.79 -26.25 -36.61
CA SER A 356 -22.19 -25.83 -36.74
C SER A 356 -22.68 -26.02 -38.17
N ASP A 357 -23.89 -26.56 -38.33
CA ASP A 357 -24.50 -26.71 -39.65
C ASP A 357 -25.01 -25.37 -40.21
N GLN A 358 -25.20 -24.36 -39.36
CA GLN A 358 -25.64 -23.02 -39.77
C GLN A 358 -24.49 -22.25 -40.43
N SER A 359 -24.78 -21.61 -41.57
CA SER A 359 -23.80 -20.85 -42.36
C SER A 359 -23.21 -19.67 -41.58
N ASP A 360 -21.90 -19.47 -41.72
CA ASP A 360 -20.97 -18.56 -41.02
C ASP A 360 -21.25 -17.04 -41.10
N TYR A 361 -22.50 -16.58 -41.11
CA TYR A 361 -22.84 -15.15 -41.27
C TYR A 361 -23.53 -14.48 -40.07
N LYS A 362 -23.29 -14.93 -38.83
CA LYS A 362 -23.70 -14.17 -37.64
C LYS A 362 -22.51 -13.80 -36.75
N LEU A 363 -22.08 -12.55 -36.91
CA LEU A 363 -21.00 -11.83 -36.22
C LEU A 363 -21.32 -11.40 -34.77
N TYR A 364 -22.30 -12.03 -34.09
CA TYR A 364 -22.61 -11.68 -32.69
C TYR A 364 -22.80 -12.93 -31.80
N ASP A 365 -21.95 -12.96 -30.78
CA ASP A 365 -21.60 -14.00 -29.83
C ASP A 365 -22.70 -14.24 -28.77
N GLY A 366 -23.83 -14.83 -29.18
CA GLY A 366 -24.95 -15.15 -28.28
C GLY A 366 -25.64 -16.50 -28.54
N ASP A 367 -25.69 -16.94 -29.80
CA ASP A 367 -26.43 -18.15 -30.22
C ASP A 367 -25.50 -19.20 -30.86
N ASN A 368 -24.27 -19.34 -30.35
CA ASN A 368 -23.43 -20.49 -30.73
C ASN A 368 -24.00 -21.73 -30.02
N ASN A 369 -24.58 -22.65 -30.81
CA ASN A 369 -25.27 -23.86 -30.34
C ASN A 369 -24.42 -24.82 -29.46
N PHE A 370 -23.14 -24.49 -29.23
CA PHE A 370 -22.19 -25.27 -28.43
C PHE A 370 -21.55 -24.48 -27.27
N CYS A 371 -22.05 -23.30 -26.88
CA CYS A 371 -21.40 -22.49 -25.83
C CYS A 371 -21.19 -23.25 -24.51
N ILE A 372 -22.16 -24.06 -24.11
CA ILE A 372 -22.11 -24.85 -22.88
C ILE A 372 -21.09 -25.98 -23.02
N GLU A 373 -21.14 -26.71 -24.12
CA GLU A 373 -20.29 -27.87 -24.41
C GLU A 373 -18.83 -27.46 -24.63
N LYS A 374 -18.59 -26.31 -25.28
CA LYS A 374 -17.26 -25.67 -25.36
C LYS A 374 -16.71 -25.40 -23.95
N THR A 375 -17.55 -24.90 -23.04
CA THR A 375 -17.15 -24.61 -21.66
C THR A 375 -16.88 -25.88 -20.86
N MET A 376 -17.75 -26.90 -20.98
CA MET A 376 -17.58 -28.21 -20.36
C MET A 376 -16.29 -28.90 -20.84
N PHE A 377 -16.03 -28.88 -22.15
CA PHE A 377 -14.83 -29.47 -22.75
C PHE A 377 -13.55 -28.82 -22.21
N LYS A 378 -13.52 -27.49 -22.10
CA LYS A 378 -12.41 -26.74 -21.50
C LYS A 378 -12.24 -27.06 -20.02
N LEU A 379 -13.33 -27.18 -19.25
CA LEU A 379 -13.26 -27.53 -17.82
C LEU A 379 -12.64 -28.91 -17.60
N LEU A 380 -12.90 -29.84 -18.53
CA LEU A 380 -12.34 -31.19 -18.54
C LEU A 380 -10.91 -31.26 -19.13
N GLY A 381 -10.24 -30.12 -19.29
CA GLY A 381 -8.84 -30.01 -19.74
C GLY A 381 -8.62 -29.96 -21.25
N GLY A 382 -9.69 -29.95 -22.06
CA GLY A 382 -9.59 -29.96 -23.52
C GLY A 382 -9.27 -28.60 -24.15
N SER A 383 -8.58 -28.62 -25.29
CA SER A 383 -8.25 -27.43 -26.08
C SER A 383 -9.22 -27.26 -27.26
N ILE A 384 -9.62 -26.03 -27.60
CA ILE A 384 -10.56 -25.79 -28.70
C ILE A 384 -9.81 -25.19 -29.89
N SER A 385 -10.07 -25.71 -31.08
CA SER A 385 -9.62 -25.13 -32.33
C SER A 385 -10.80 -24.59 -33.13
N GLU A 386 -10.73 -23.30 -33.49
CA GLU A 386 -11.74 -22.66 -34.34
C GLU A 386 -11.64 -23.12 -35.80
N ILE A 387 -10.51 -23.72 -36.19
CA ILE A 387 -10.27 -24.20 -37.56
C ILE A 387 -10.08 -25.72 -37.52
N LEU A 388 -10.73 -26.43 -38.43
CA LEU A 388 -10.50 -27.86 -38.61
C LEU A 388 -9.12 -28.07 -39.26
N ASN A 389 -8.17 -28.59 -38.49
CA ASN A 389 -6.79 -28.81 -38.93
C ASN A 389 -6.24 -30.16 -38.43
N GLU A 390 -4.98 -30.45 -38.76
CA GLU A 390 -4.29 -31.71 -38.41
C GLU A 390 -4.17 -31.94 -36.88
N SER A 391 -4.21 -30.88 -36.07
CA SER A 391 -4.12 -31.00 -34.61
C SER A 391 -5.43 -31.39 -33.94
N VAL A 392 -6.56 -31.34 -34.65
CA VAL A 392 -7.89 -31.64 -34.10
C VAL A 392 -8.05 -33.15 -33.90
N THR A 393 -8.30 -33.57 -32.67
CA THR A 393 -8.52 -34.98 -32.31
C THR A 393 -10.00 -35.37 -32.25
N ILE A 394 -10.88 -34.39 -32.00
CA ILE A 394 -12.32 -34.59 -31.83
C ILE A 394 -13.08 -33.54 -32.64
N VAL A 395 -14.05 -33.95 -33.43
CA VAL A 395 -14.98 -33.04 -34.10
C VAL A 395 -16.35 -33.24 -33.47
N VAL A 396 -16.88 -32.18 -32.85
CA VAL A 396 -18.19 -32.19 -32.19
C VAL A 396 -19.23 -31.63 -33.17
N ILE A 397 -20.30 -32.39 -33.39
CA ILE A 397 -21.40 -32.06 -34.30
C ILE A 397 -22.74 -32.04 -33.56
N GLU A 398 -23.75 -31.43 -34.19
CA GLU A 398 -25.13 -31.50 -33.72
C GLU A 398 -25.78 -32.84 -34.05
N GLU A 399 -26.79 -33.22 -33.26
CA GLU A 399 -27.57 -34.42 -33.48
C GLU A 399 -28.33 -34.33 -34.83
N GLY A 400 -28.09 -35.30 -35.72
CA GLY A 400 -28.73 -35.31 -37.05
C GLY A 400 -28.04 -34.48 -38.13
N SER A 401 -26.80 -34.02 -37.90
CA SER A 401 -26.05 -33.24 -38.90
C SER A 401 -25.94 -33.95 -40.26
N SER A 402 -26.28 -33.25 -41.33
CA SER A 402 -26.19 -33.76 -42.71
C SER A 402 -24.76 -33.68 -43.28
N LYS A 403 -23.85 -32.93 -42.62
CA LYS A 403 -22.49 -32.66 -43.09
C LYS A 403 -21.44 -33.68 -42.66
N VAL A 404 -21.83 -34.75 -41.96
CA VAL A 404 -20.90 -35.78 -41.47
C VAL A 404 -20.04 -36.38 -42.58
N GLN A 405 -20.61 -36.60 -43.78
CA GLN A 405 -19.85 -37.14 -44.92
C GLN A 405 -18.85 -36.12 -45.47
N GLU A 406 -19.19 -34.84 -45.51
CA GLU A 406 -18.31 -33.75 -45.96
C GLU A 406 -17.13 -33.58 -45.00
N ILE A 407 -17.39 -33.60 -43.69
CA ILE A 407 -16.35 -33.53 -42.65
C ILE A 407 -15.39 -34.71 -42.78
N LYS A 408 -15.89 -35.94 -42.98
CA LYS A 408 -15.04 -37.12 -43.20
C LYS A 408 -14.16 -37.00 -44.45
N GLN A 409 -14.70 -36.45 -45.54
CA GLN A 409 -13.94 -36.20 -46.76
C GLN A 409 -12.85 -35.16 -46.52
N TYR A 410 -13.15 -34.08 -45.79
CA TYR A 410 -12.18 -33.05 -45.45
C TYR A 410 -11.08 -33.57 -44.52
N LEU A 411 -11.43 -34.35 -43.49
CA LEU A 411 -10.46 -35.01 -42.60
C LEU A 411 -9.50 -35.92 -43.37
N ASN A 412 -10.00 -36.67 -44.36
CA ASN A 412 -9.17 -37.47 -45.26
C ASN A 412 -8.24 -36.61 -46.14
N TYR A 413 -8.70 -35.44 -46.57
CA TYR A 413 -7.93 -34.51 -47.39
C TYR A 413 -6.75 -33.91 -46.61
N ILE A 414 -6.95 -33.57 -45.34
CA ILE A 414 -5.89 -33.05 -44.44
C ILE A 414 -5.09 -34.16 -43.74
N ASP A 415 -5.20 -35.40 -44.21
CA ASP A 415 -4.56 -36.61 -43.64
C ASP A 415 -4.79 -36.85 -42.14
N ASN A 416 -5.85 -36.30 -41.56
CA ASN A 416 -6.22 -36.47 -40.15
C ASN A 416 -7.31 -37.54 -40.00
N LYS A 417 -6.96 -38.80 -40.32
CA LYS A 417 -7.91 -39.93 -40.37
C LYS A 417 -8.34 -40.44 -38.99
N ASP A 418 -7.57 -40.13 -37.95
CA ASP A 418 -7.78 -40.62 -36.59
C ASP A 418 -8.72 -39.73 -35.76
N ALA A 419 -9.09 -38.56 -36.28
CA ALA A 419 -10.01 -37.64 -35.62
C ALA A 419 -11.40 -38.27 -35.43
N LYS A 420 -11.89 -38.25 -34.18
CA LYS A 420 -13.20 -38.82 -33.81
C LYS A 420 -14.32 -37.82 -34.03
N ILE A 421 -15.35 -38.19 -34.79
CA ILE A 421 -16.57 -37.38 -34.92
C ILE A 421 -17.58 -37.84 -33.88
N VAL A 422 -18.03 -36.92 -33.01
CA VAL A 422 -18.93 -37.20 -31.87
C VAL A 422 -20.07 -36.19 -31.80
N ASN A 423 -21.21 -36.62 -31.26
CA ASN A 423 -22.32 -35.70 -30.95
C ASN A 423 -22.00 -34.91 -29.66
N LYS A 424 -22.60 -33.73 -29.50
CA LYS A 424 -22.52 -32.91 -28.28
C LYS A 424 -22.84 -33.68 -26.99
N ASP A 425 -23.75 -34.65 -27.04
CA ASP A 425 -24.12 -35.50 -25.90
C ASP A 425 -22.94 -36.31 -25.34
N TYR A 426 -21.93 -36.59 -26.17
CA TYR A 426 -20.71 -37.25 -25.72
C TYR A 426 -19.96 -36.41 -24.69
N ILE A 427 -19.88 -35.09 -24.90
CA ILE A 427 -19.24 -34.16 -23.96
C ILE A 427 -20.06 -34.08 -22.66
N CYS A 428 -21.38 -33.96 -22.79
CA CYS A 428 -22.29 -33.91 -21.64
C CYS A 428 -22.25 -35.20 -20.80
N SER A 429 -22.16 -36.36 -21.46
CA SER A 429 -22.03 -37.65 -20.78
C SER A 429 -20.71 -37.75 -20.02
N LYS A 430 -19.59 -37.41 -20.66
CA LYS A 430 -18.27 -37.41 -20.01
C LYS A 430 -18.19 -36.42 -18.85
N PHE A 431 -18.81 -35.26 -18.99
CA PHE A 431 -18.94 -34.30 -17.89
C PHE A 431 -19.75 -34.88 -16.72
N SER A 432 -20.87 -35.52 -17.02
CA SER A 432 -21.73 -36.13 -15.99
C SER A 432 -21.06 -37.29 -15.27
N GLU A 433 -20.28 -38.12 -15.97
CA GLU A 433 -19.48 -39.21 -15.37
C GLU A 433 -18.44 -38.68 -14.36
N VAL A 434 -17.86 -37.51 -14.62
CA VAL A 434 -16.79 -36.93 -13.80
C VAL A 434 -17.32 -36.21 -12.57
N PHE A 435 -18.47 -35.53 -12.67
CA PHE A 435 -18.99 -34.68 -11.59
C PHE A 435 -20.16 -35.31 -10.80
N ASN A 436 -20.74 -36.41 -11.27
CA ASN A 436 -21.77 -37.17 -10.52
C ASN A 436 -21.26 -38.48 -9.91
N ALA A 437 -19.98 -38.83 -10.12
CA ALA A 437 -19.29 -39.91 -9.42
C ALA A 437 -18.67 -39.37 -8.12
#